data_AF-A0A2M9P6C0-F1
#
_entry.id   AF-A0A2M9P6C0-F1
#
_cell.length_a   1.000
_cell.length_b   1.000
_cell.length_c   1.000
_cell.angle_alpha   90.00
_cell.angle_beta   90.00
_cell.angle_gamma   90.00
#
_symmetry.space_group_name_H-M   'P 1'
#
loop_
_entity.id
_entity.type
_entity.pdbx_description
1 polymer ?
#
loop_
_entity_poly.entity_id
_entity_poly.type
_entity_poly.pdbx_seq_one_letter_code
_entity_poly.pdbx_strand_id
1 'polypeptide(L)'
;NRRGVQAEIVRIMQTYPKLVDTGKGKSGGDPFVIAQALAHNPRLVIVTQEAGGSADKPKIPYVCDQERLRHIDLLALIEEEDWTF
;
A
#
# COMPACT_ATOMS: atom_id res chain seq x y z
N ASN A 1 -8.31 -14.27 -9.16
CA ASN A 1 -6.90 -14.42 -8.72
C ASN A 1 -6.76 -14.34 -7.19
N ARG A 2 -7.46 -15.17 -6.39
CA ARG A 2 -7.44 -15.02 -4.91
C ARG A 2 -6.16 -15.55 -4.24
N ARG A 3 -5.46 -16.50 -4.89
CA ARG A 3 -4.25 -17.13 -4.34
C ARG A 3 -3.03 -16.21 -4.34
N GLY A 4 -2.93 -15.29 -5.30
CA GLY A 4 -1.82 -14.32 -5.36
C GLY A 4 -1.84 -13.33 -4.20
N VAL A 5 -3.02 -12.82 -3.84
CA VAL A 5 -3.15 -11.81 -2.78
C VAL A 5 -2.72 -12.37 -1.42
N GLN A 6 -3.14 -13.59 -1.06
CA GLN A 6 -2.76 -14.20 0.21
C GLN A 6 -1.24 -14.42 0.32
N ALA A 7 -0.58 -14.82 -0.78
CA ALA A 7 0.87 -14.97 -0.81
C ALA A 7 1.58 -13.63 -0.62
N GLU A 8 1.11 -12.56 -1.28
CA GLU A 8 1.67 -11.22 -1.12
C GLU A 8 1.43 -10.65 0.28
N ILE A 9 0.28 -10.92 0.92
CA ILE A 9 0.04 -10.50 2.31
C ILE A 9 1.09 -11.11 3.23
N VAL A 10 1.29 -12.44 3.14
CA VAL A 10 2.28 -13.14 3.98
C VAL A 10 3.68 -12.55 3.76
N ARG A 11 4.07 -12.31 2.50
CA ARG A 11 5.37 -11.71 2.17
C ARG A 11 5.51 -10.31 2.75
N ILE A 12 4.54 -9.42 2.52
CA ILE A 12 4.57 -8.03 3.00
C ILE A 12 4.62 -7.98 4.53
N MET A 13 3.84 -8.80 5.23
CA MET A 13 3.86 -8.84 6.68
C MET A 13 5.19 -9.39 7.25
N GLN A 14 5.85 -10.30 6.54
CA GLN A 14 7.18 -10.79 6.92
C GLN A 14 8.30 -9.78 6.65
N THR A 15 8.22 -9.07 5.52
CA THR A 15 9.22 -8.06 5.12
C THR A 15 9.09 -6.77 5.93
N TYR A 16 7.86 -6.34 6.24
CA TYR A 16 7.56 -5.10 6.96
C TYR A 16 6.74 -5.39 8.22
N PRO A 17 7.27 -6.12 9.22
CA PRO A 17 6.49 -6.53 10.39
C PRO A 17 5.94 -5.36 11.20
N LYS A 18 6.64 -4.20 11.19
CA LYS A 18 6.19 -2.97 11.86
C LYS A 18 5.04 -2.23 11.15
N LEU A 19 4.67 -2.65 9.93
CA LEU A 19 3.52 -2.11 9.19
C LEU A 19 2.20 -2.52 9.85
N VAL A 20 2.18 -3.68 10.53
CA VAL A 20 1.01 -4.24 11.18
C VAL A 20 1.08 -4.11 12.70
N ASP A 21 2.05 -3.35 13.21
CA ASP A 21 2.27 -3.26 14.64
C ASP A 21 1.02 -2.68 15.32
N THR A 22 0.28 -3.57 15.99
CA THR A 22 -1.07 -3.33 16.55
C THR A 22 -1.03 -2.45 17.81
N GLY A 23 0.14 -1.94 18.17
CA GLY A 23 0.30 -0.95 19.23
C GLY A 23 -0.46 0.35 18.92
N LYS A 24 -1.29 0.78 19.88
CA LYS A 24 -2.05 2.05 19.90
C LYS A 24 -2.74 2.39 18.56
N GLY A 25 -3.82 1.68 18.25
CA GLY A 25 -4.86 2.17 17.33
C GLY A 25 -4.49 2.23 15.84
N LYS A 26 -3.41 1.56 15.42
CA LYS A 26 -3.12 1.39 13.99
C LYS A 26 -4.02 0.33 13.38
N SER A 27 -4.58 0.64 12.21
CA SER A 27 -5.41 -0.30 11.46
C SER A 27 -4.54 -1.39 10.83
N GLY A 28 -4.93 -2.65 10.93
CA GLY A 28 -4.22 -3.76 10.27
C GLY A 28 -4.48 -3.86 8.75
N GLY A 29 -5.02 -2.79 8.13
CA GLY A 29 -5.49 -2.79 6.75
C GLY A 29 -4.39 -2.61 5.70
N ASP A 30 -3.35 -1.82 6.00
CA ASP A 30 -2.32 -1.41 5.03
C ASP A 30 -1.66 -2.60 4.27
N PRO A 31 -1.31 -3.73 4.92
CA PRO A 31 -0.73 -4.87 4.22
C PRO A 31 -1.66 -5.47 3.16
N PHE A 32 -2.97 -5.44 3.40
CA PHE A 32 -3.95 -6.00 2.48
C PHE A 32 -4.07 -5.14 1.23
N VAL A 33 -4.07 -3.81 1.39
CA VAL A 33 -4.15 -2.86 0.28
C VAL A 33 -2.91 -2.99 -0.62
N ILE A 34 -1.72 -3.06 -0.02
CA ILE A 34 -0.46 -3.21 -0.76
C ILE A 34 -0.38 -4.57 -1.47
N ALA A 35 -0.72 -5.65 -0.78
CA ALA A 35 -0.69 -7.00 -1.36
C ALA A 35 -1.69 -7.16 -2.52
N GLN A 36 -2.86 -6.53 -2.42
CA GLN A 36 -3.85 -6.54 -3.48
C GLN A 36 -3.31 -5.88 -4.77
N ALA A 37 -2.59 -4.78 -4.64
CA ALA A 37 -1.99 -4.10 -5.79
C ALA A 37 -0.84 -4.87 -6.42
N LEU A 38 0.01 -5.50 -5.60
CA LEU A 38 1.14 -6.31 -6.05
C LEU A 38 0.70 -7.61 -6.75
N ALA A 39 -0.36 -8.25 -6.25
CA ALA A 39 -0.88 -9.50 -6.81
C ALA A 39 -1.65 -9.31 -8.14
N HIS A 40 -1.95 -8.07 -8.52
CA HIS A 40 -2.59 -7.78 -9.81
C HIS A 40 -1.57 -7.71 -10.94
N ASN A 41 -2.01 -8.05 -12.16
CA ASN A 41 -1.23 -7.91 -13.37
C ASN A 41 -2.11 -7.29 -14.47
N PRO A 42 -1.85 -6.04 -14.90
CA PRO A 42 -0.77 -5.16 -14.44
C PRO A 42 -0.92 -4.78 -12.95
N ARG A 43 0.18 -4.36 -12.29
CA ARG A 43 0.10 -3.90 -10.89
C ARG A 43 -0.81 -2.69 -10.77
N LEU A 44 -1.61 -2.63 -9.71
CA LEU A 44 -2.48 -1.48 -9.44
C LEU A 44 -1.69 -0.29 -8.88
N VAL A 45 -2.25 0.90 -9.03
CA VAL A 45 -1.78 2.12 -8.36
C VAL A 45 -2.43 2.22 -6.99
N ILE A 46 -1.63 2.52 -5.97
CA ILE A 46 -2.13 2.77 -4.62
C ILE A 46 -2.52 4.24 -4.50
N VAL A 47 -3.72 4.51 -3.99
CA VAL A 47 -4.16 5.87 -3.66
C VAL A 47 -4.19 6.01 -2.15
N THR A 48 -3.41 6.93 -1.59
CA THR A 48 -3.32 7.15 -0.14
C THR A 48 -3.12 8.63 0.18
N GLN A 49 -3.67 9.08 1.31
CA GLN A 49 -3.42 10.42 1.87
C GLN A 49 -2.34 10.42 2.97
N GLU A 50 -1.68 9.28 3.17
CA GLU A 50 -0.50 9.23 4.02
C GLU A 50 0.72 9.83 3.33
N ALA A 51 1.65 10.36 4.12
CA ALA A 51 2.93 10.86 3.64
C ALA A 51 4.11 10.24 4.40
N GLY A 52 5.18 9.96 3.65
CA GLY A 52 6.47 9.48 4.14
C GLY A 52 6.42 8.10 4.79
N GLY A 53 7.09 7.98 5.94
CA GLY A 53 7.35 6.71 6.62
C GLY A 53 8.84 6.38 6.61
N SER A 54 9.21 5.40 7.43
CA SER A 54 10.59 4.92 7.53
C SER A 54 10.62 3.43 7.82
N ALA A 55 11.79 2.81 7.77
CA ALA A 55 11.96 1.40 8.15
C ALA A 55 11.46 1.11 9.58
N ASP A 56 11.65 2.06 10.50
CA ASP A 56 11.22 1.92 11.89
C ASP A 56 9.76 2.22 12.15
N LYS A 57 9.16 3.06 11.30
CA LYS A 57 7.73 3.40 11.36
C LYS A 57 7.17 3.40 9.94
N PRO A 58 7.01 2.21 9.34
CA PRO A 58 6.55 2.11 7.97
C PRO A 58 5.11 2.60 7.87
N LYS A 59 4.82 3.15 6.70
CA LYS A 59 3.51 3.60 6.22
C LYS A 59 3.36 3.16 4.77
N ILE A 60 2.17 3.32 4.19
CA ILE A 60 1.92 2.95 2.79
C ILE A 60 2.96 3.55 1.82
N PRO A 61 3.27 4.87 1.81
CA PRO A 61 4.20 5.45 0.84
C PRO A 61 5.61 4.83 0.92
N TYR A 62 6.15 4.72 2.14
CA TYR A 62 7.46 4.10 2.36
C TYR A 62 7.53 2.67 1.79
N VAL A 63 6.52 1.84 2.06
CA VAL A 63 6.50 0.46 1.56
C VAL A 63 6.32 0.42 0.04
N CYS A 64 5.47 1.28 -0.53
CA CYS A 64 5.30 1.38 -1.97
C CYS A 64 6.62 1.75 -2.67
N ASP A 65 7.38 2.70 -2.12
CA ASP A 65 8.69 3.08 -2.64
C ASP A 65 9.69 1.90 -2.62
N GLN A 66 9.74 1.13 -1.53
CA GLN A 66 10.61 -0.06 -1.44
C GLN A 66 10.21 -1.16 -2.45
N GLU A 67 8.91 -1.36 -2.65
CA GLU A 67 8.35 -2.39 -3.56
C GLU A 67 8.29 -1.93 -5.04
N ARG A 68 8.70 -0.68 -5.31
CA ARG A 68 8.56 -0.02 -6.63
C ARG A 68 7.14 -0.09 -7.15
N LEU A 69 6.19 0.15 -6.25
CA LEU A 69 4.77 0.20 -6.54
C LEU A 69 4.36 1.67 -6.65
N ARG A 70 3.68 2.02 -7.75
CA ARG A 70 3.22 3.39 -7.96
C ARG A 70 2.17 3.74 -6.90
N HIS A 71 2.35 4.88 -6.25
CA HIS A 71 1.37 5.46 -5.33
C HIS A 71 1.18 6.94 -5.62
N ILE A 72 -0.05 7.43 -5.42
CA ILE A 72 -0.46 8.82 -5.63
C ILE A 72 -1.43 9.24 -4.51
N ASP A 73 -1.65 10.55 -4.36
CA ASP A 73 -2.70 11.06 -3.50
C ASP A 73 -4.03 11.22 -4.25
N LEU A 74 -5.08 11.66 -3.55
CA LEU A 74 -6.40 11.84 -4.15
C LEU A 74 -6.42 12.97 -5.19
N LEU A 75 -5.63 14.02 -5.00
CA LEU A 75 -5.60 15.15 -5.93
C LEU A 75 -4.98 14.71 -7.25
N ALA A 76 -3.86 14.00 -7.20
CA ALA A 76 -3.24 13.41 -8.37
C ALA A 76 -4.18 12.42 -9.08
N LEU A 77 -4.96 11.61 -8.35
CA LEU A 77 -5.99 10.75 -8.98
C LEU A 77 -7.04 11.58 -9.74
N ILE A 78 -7.56 12.64 -9.11
CA ILE A 78 -8.56 13.54 -9.72
C ILE A 78 -8.01 14.18 -11.00
N GLU A 79 -6.75 14.62 -10.97
CA GLU A 79 -6.06 15.23 -12.11
C GLU A 79 -5.80 14.20 -13.24
N GLU A 80 -5.36 12.98 -12.90
CA GLU A 80 -5.06 11.94 -13.90
C GLU A 80 -6.30 11.38 -14.60
N GLU A 81 -7.43 11.36 -13.90
CA GLU A 81 -8.69 10.81 -14.40
C GLU A 81 -9.63 11.89 -14.98
N ASP A 82 -9.16 13.14 -15.07
CA ASP A 82 -9.91 14.29 -15.63
C ASP A 82 -11.33 14.45 -15.04
N TRP A 83 -11.48 14.29 -13.71
CA TRP A 83 -12.81 14.32 -13.10
C TRP A 83 -13.48 15.70 -13.24
N THR A 84 -14.74 15.69 -13.70
CA THR A 84 -15.61 16.87 -13.74
C THR A 84 -16.67 16.79 -12.65
N PHE A 85 -16.92 17.89 -11.95
CA PHE A 85 -17.90 17.99 -10.85
C PHE A 85 -19.04 18.94 -11.16
#